data_AF-A0A931GZV9-F1
#
_entry.id   AF-A0A931GZV9-F1
#
_cell.length_a   1.000
_cell.length_b   1.000
_cell.length_c   1.000
_cell.angle_alpha   90.00
_cell.angle_beta   90.00
_cell.angle_gamma   90.00
#
_symmetry.space_group_name_H-M   'P 1'
#
loop_
_entity.id
_entity.type
_entity.pdbx_description
1 polymer ?
#
loop_
_entity_poly.entity_id
_entity_poly.type
_entity_poly.pdbx_seq_one_letter_code
_entity_poly.pdbx_strand_id
1 'polypeptide(L)'
;MDKKEITAKDGNQYYYTISYANAENPLGIVKATLQEYAIYKSDNDELIGKLYRTKEGNWYDMPENTSINPLLKTFIKIAIEETEKKKTVAAEGEGHELV
;
A
#
# COMPACT_ATOMS: atom_id res chain seq x y z
N MET A 1 2.30 -9.80 -11.12
CA MET A 1 2.23 -8.73 -10.10
C MET A 1 0.84 -8.16 -10.17
N ASP A 2 0.03 -8.31 -9.14
CA ASP A 2 -1.31 -7.73 -9.08
C ASP A 2 -1.21 -6.22 -8.87
N LYS A 3 -1.69 -5.46 -9.86
CA LYS A 3 -1.86 -4.00 -9.75
C LYS A 3 -3.20 -3.72 -9.08
N LYS A 4 -3.21 -2.79 -8.12
CA LYS A 4 -4.43 -2.31 -7.47
C LYS A 4 -4.55 -0.81 -7.66
N GLU A 5 -5.64 -0.39 -8.27
CA GLU A 5 -5.91 1.03 -8.57
C GLU A 5 -6.49 1.74 -7.35
N ILE A 6 -6.11 3.01 -7.18
CA ILE A 6 -6.59 3.91 -6.14
C ILE A 6 -6.74 5.32 -6.67
N THR A 7 -7.74 6.03 -6.15
CA THR A 7 -7.88 7.48 -6.34
C THR A 7 -7.48 8.15 -5.04
N ALA A 8 -6.43 8.96 -5.08
CA ALA A 8 -6.01 9.74 -3.91
C ALA A 8 -7.02 10.87 -3.64
N LYS A 9 -7.03 11.41 -2.41
CA LYS A 9 -7.88 12.56 -2.05
C LYS A 9 -7.63 13.82 -2.87
N ASP A 10 -6.47 13.91 -3.50
CA ASP A 10 -6.10 14.97 -4.44
C ASP A 10 -6.79 14.83 -5.82
N GLY A 11 -7.59 13.78 -6.02
CA GLY A 11 -8.30 13.50 -7.28
C GLY A 11 -7.46 12.75 -8.31
N ASN A 12 -6.14 12.70 -8.14
CA ASN A 12 -5.23 11.96 -9.00
C ASN A 12 -5.38 10.44 -8.86
N GLN A 13 -5.22 9.73 -9.98
CA GLN A 13 -5.26 8.27 -10.05
C GLN A 13 -3.85 7.67 -9.97
N TYR A 14 -3.73 6.63 -9.15
CA TYR A 14 -2.52 5.87 -8.95
C TYR A 14 -2.83 4.39 -8.97
N TYR A 15 -1.81 3.57 -9.16
CA TYR A 15 -1.90 2.16 -8.83
C TYR A 15 -0.71 1.75 -7.98
N TYR A 16 -0.88 0.64 -7.25
CA TYR A 16 0.20 0.06 -6.47
C TYR A 16 0.33 -1.43 -6.71
N THR A 17 1.54 -1.92 -6.52
CA THR A 17 1.85 -3.35 -6.47
C THR A 17 2.35 -3.71 -5.10
N ILE A 18 1.92 -4.87 -4.59
CA ILE A 18 2.39 -5.39 -3.30
C ILE A 18 3.53 -6.38 -3.54
N SER A 19 4.61 -6.25 -2.79
CA SER A 19 5.70 -7.21 -2.70
C SER A 19 6.13 -7.34 -1.23
N TYR A 20 7.01 -8.29 -0.92
CA TYR A 20 7.50 -8.47 0.45
C TYR A 20 8.99 -8.12 0.51
N ALA A 21 9.36 -7.26 1.44
CA ALA A 21 10.73 -6.85 1.71
C ALA A 21 11.16 -7.33 3.09
N ASN A 22 12.34 -7.91 3.20
CA ASN A 22 12.92 -8.28 4.49
C ASN A 22 13.74 -7.10 5.02
N ALA A 23 13.37 -6.60 6.19
CA ALA A 23 14.18 -5.65 6.92
C ALA A 23 15.33 -6.41 7.60
N GLU A 24 16.51 -6.31 7.01
CA GLU A 24 17.74 -6.91 7.51
C GLU A 24 18.53 -5.89 8.33
N ASN A 25 19.20 -6.34 9.39
CA ASN A 25 20.18 -5.50 10.06
C ASN A 25 21.51 -5.45 9.26
N PRO A 26 22.45 -4.55 9.59
CA PRO A 26 23.76 -4.50 8.93
C PRO A 26 24.62 -5.78 9.02
N LEU A 27 24.18 -6.77 9.81
CA LEU A 27 24.82 -8.07 9.96
C LEU A 27 24.14 -9.16 9.10
N GLY A 28 23.17 -8.79 8.23
CA GLY A 28 22.45 -9.72 7.36
C GLY A 28 21.40 -10.58 8.07
N ILE A 29 20.97 -10.20 9.27
CA ILE A 29 19.93 -10.92 10.01
C ILE A 29 18.58 -10.27 9.71
N VAL A 30 17.67 -11.03 9.11
CA VAL A 30 16.27 -10.62 8.89
C VAL A 30 15.59 -10.39 10.25
N LYS A 31 15.19 -9.15 10.51
CA LYS A 31 14.49 -8.74 11.74
C LYS A 31 12.98 -8.70 11.56
N ALA A 32 12.50 -8.38 10.37
CA ALA A 32 11.07 -8.34 10.06
C ALA A 32 10.82 -8.48 8.57
N THR A 33 9.64 -8.97 8.20
CA THR A 33 9.14 -8.92 6.82
C THR A 33 8.09 -7.82 6.73
N LEU A 34 8.28 -6.88 5.80
CA LEU A 34 7.41 -5.77 5.51
C LEU A 34 6.71 -6.02 4.18
N GLN A 35 5.47 -5.57 4.07
CA GLN A 35 4.79 -5.45 2.80
C GLN A 35 5.24 -4.14 2.14
N GLU A 36 5.90 -4.25 0.99
CA GLU A 36 6.29 -3.14 0.13
C GLU A 36 5.14 -2.82 -0.84
N TYR A 37 4.68 -1.58 -0.81
CA TYR A 37 3.69 -1.01 -1.71
C TYR A 37 4.42 -0.06 -2.64
N ALA A 38 4.77 -0.51 -3.84
CA ALA A 38 5.35 0.34 -4.87
C ALA A 38 4.22 1.12 -5.55
N ILE A 39 4.29 2.45 -5.52
CA ILE A 39 3.22 3.36 -5.96
C ILE A 39 3.60 3.98 -7.29
N TYR A 40 2.69 3.91 -8.24
CA TYR A 40 2.87 4.40 -9.60
C TYR A 40 1.76 5.35 -9.99
N LYS A 41 2.08 6.35 -10.82
CA LYS A 41 1.05 7.13 -11.50
C LYS A 41 0.38 6.28 -12.57
N SER A 42 -0.95 6.37 -12.66
CA SER A 42 -1.69 5.60 -13.67
C SER A 42 -1.54 6.14 -15.09
N ASP A 43 -1.13 7.41 -15.25
CA ASP A 43 -0.99 8.06 -16.56
C ASP A 43 0.22 7.53 -17.35
N ASN A 44 1.36 7.32 -16.68
CA ASN A 44 2.65 7.05 -17.32
C ASN A 44 3.45 5.91 -16.67
N ASP A 45 2.84 5.12 -15.78
CA ASP A 45 3.47 4.04 -15.01
C ASP A 45 4.74 4.51 -14.25
N GLU A 46 4.85 5.81 -13.91
CA GLU A 46 6.00 6.37 -13.21
C GLU A 46 5.98 5.96 -11.73
N LEU A 47 7.04 5.32 -11.26
CA LEU A 47 7.25 5.01 -9.83
C LEU A 47 7.49 6.30 -9.06
N ILE A 48 6.52 6.71 -8.26
CA ILE A 48 6.62 7.92 -7.44
C ILE A 48 7.22 7.65 -6.04
N GLY A 49 7.21 6.39 -5.62
CA GLY A 49 7.91 5.94 -4.42
C GLY A 49 7.30 4.65 -3.85
N LYS A 50 7.74 4.29 -2.65
CA LYS A 50 7.31 3.06 -2.00
C LYS A 50 6.87 3.31 -0.56
N LEU A 51 5.89 2.53 -0.11
CA LEU A 51 5.41 2.55 1.27
C LEU A 51 5.61 1.16 1.87
N TYR A 52 5.84 1.11 3.17
CA TYR A 52 6.03 -0.15 3.87
C TYR A 52 4.98 -0.32 4.96
N ARG A 53 4.46 -1.53 5.08
CA ARG A 53 3.51 -1.88 6.13
C ARG A 53 4.01 -3.13 6.86
N THR A 54 3.94 -3.11 8.18
CA THR A 54 4.24 -4.30 8.98
C THR A 54 3.09 -5.31 8.87
N LYS A 55 3.37 -6.58 9.19
CA LYS A 55 2.34 -7.63 9.28
C LYS A 55 1.20 -7.30 10.26
N GLU A 56 1.44 -6.41 11.21
CA GLU A 56 0.47 -5.95 12.21
C GLU A 56 -0.42 -4.81 11.66
N GLY A 57 -0.20 -4.38 10.41
CA GLY A 57 -0.97 -3.34 9.76
C GLY A 57 -0.49 -1.91 10.02
N ASN A 58 0.66 -1.74 10.69
CA ASN A 58 1.24 -0.43 10.96
C ASN A 58 2.09 0.06 9.78
N TRP A 59 1.95 1.33 9.42
CA TRP A 59 2.79 1.95 8.39
C TRP A 59 4.22 2.16 8.94
N TYR A 60 5.21 1.73 8.19
CA TYR A 60 6.63 1.88 8.50
C TYR A 60 7.27 2.88 7.54
N ASP A 61 8.00 3.85 8.10
CA ASP A 61 8.73 4.85 7.34
C ASP A 61 10.18 4.41 7.19
N MET A 62 10.54 3.94 5.99
CA MET A 62 11.93 3.59 5.70
C MET A 62 12.70 4.87 5.33
N PRO A 63 13.87 5.14 5.94
CA PRO A 63 14.60 6.40 5.74
C PRO A 63 15.05 6.64 4.29
N GLU A 64 15.17 5.57 3.50
CA GLU A 64 15.47 5.60 2.06
C GLU A 64 14.29 6.01 1.16
N ASN A 65 13.09 6.23 1.71
CA ASN A 65 11.86 6.52 0.95
C ASN A 65 11.38 7.97 1.03
N THR A 66 12.31 8.92 0.88
CA THR A 66 12.06 10.36 0.98
C THR A 66 11.46 11.01 -0.27
N SER A 67 11.23 10.25 -1.35
CA SER A 67 10.78 10.82 -2.64
C SER A 67 9.32 11.26 -2.68
N ILE A 68 8.45 10.73 -1.81
CA ILE A 68 7.02 11.09 -1.82
C ILE A 68 6.77 12.28 -0.89
N ASN A 69 6.10 13.32 -1.41
CA ASN A 69 5.61 14.43 -0.60
C ASN A 69 4.75 13.93 0.58
N PRO A 70 4.95 14.44 1.82
CA PRO A 70 4.28 13.93 3.03
C PRO A 70 2.75 14.01 2.98
N LEU A 71 2.19 15.01 2.32
CA LEU A 71 0.73 15.14 2.14
C LEU A 71 0.21 14.07 1.19
N LEU A 72 0.85 13.93 0.02
CA LEU A 72 0.50 12.89 -0.96
C LEU A 72 0.63 11.49 -0.34
N LYS A 73 1.70 11.25 0.41
CA LYS A 73 1.93 10.01 1.16
C LYS A 73 0.75 9.69 2.09
N THR A 74 0.22 10.68 2.78
CA THR A 74 -0.95 10.52 3.66
C THR A 74 -2.20 10.17 2.85
N PHE A 75 -2.44 10.85 1.72
CA PHE A 75 -3.58 10.56 0.85
C PHE A 75 -3.54 9.15 0.25
N ILE A 76 -2.36 8.70 -0.18
CA ILE A 76 -2.16 7.35 -0.71
C ILE A 76 -2.39 6.30 0.37
N LYS A 77 -1.85 6.48 1.58
CA LYS A 77 -2.08 5.56 2.72
C LYS A 77 -3.57 5.38 3.01
N ILE A 78 -4.31 6.49 3.10
CA ILE A 78 -5.76 6.46 3.33
C ILE A 78 -6.48 5.69 2.21
N ALA A 79 -6.18 6.00 0.93
CA ALA A 79 -6.82 5.34 -0.21
C ALA A 79 -6.53 3.83 -0.26
N ILE A 80 -5.30 3.41 0.08
CA ILE A 80 -4.95 1.99 0.20
C ILE A 80 -5.77 1.34 1.31
N GLU A 81 -5.83 1.95 2.51
CA GLU A 81 -6.58 1.41 3.64
C GLU A 81 -8.07 1.28 3.33
N GLU A 82 -8.67 2.25 2.63
CA GLU A 82 -10.06 2.18 2.18
C GLU A 82 -10.28 1.04 1.18
N THR A 83 -9.38 0.88 0.20
CA THR A 83 -9.44 -0.20 -0.79
C THR A 83 -9.27 -1.58 -0.15
N GLU A 84 -8.38 -1.72 0.82
CA GLU A 84 -8.16 -2.97 1.54
C GLU A 84 -9.31 -3.30 2.49
N LYS A 85 -9.87 -2.31 3.20
CA LYS A 85 -11.09 -2.50 4.02
C LYS A 85 -12.29 -2.95 3.20
N LYS A 86 -12.49 -2.38 2.01
CA LYS A 86 -13.58 -2.77 1.10
C LYS A 86 -13.48 -4.23 0.65
N LYS A 87 -12.25 -4.76 0.49
CA LYS A 87 -12.05 -6.18 0.18
C LYS A 87 -12.43 -7.10 1.34
N THR A 88 -12.19 -6.68 2.58
CA THR A 88 -12.57 -7.48 3.77
C THR A 88 -14.09 -7.52 3.95
N VAL A 89 -14.77 -6.38 3.77
CA VAL A 89 -16.24 -6.29 3.91
C VAL A 89 -16.98 -7.04 2.78
N ALA A 90 -16.44 -7.06 1.56
CA ALA A 90 -17.03 -7.81 0.45
C ALA A 90 -17.00 -9.34 0.66
N ALA A 91 -16.02 -9.86 1.42
CA ALA A 91 -15.91 -11.29 1.71
C ALA A 91 -16.86 -11.77 2.83
N GLU A 92 -17.43 -10.85 3.61
CA GLU A 92 -18.34 -11.16 4.73
C GLU A 92 -19.82 -10.84 4.41
N GLY A 93 -20.12 -10.39 3.18
CA GLY A 93 -21.45 -9.94 2.76
C GLY A 93 -22.28 -10.92 1.93
N GLU A 94 -21.76 -12.10 1.54
CA GLU A 94 -22.49 -13.09 0.71
C GLU A 94 -23.28 -14.10 1.55
N GLY A 95 -24.09 -13.61 2.49
CA GLY A 95 -24.86 -14.46 3.39
C GLY A 95 -26.19 -13.85 3.84
N HIS A 96 -27.03 -13.42 2.91
CA HIS A 96 -28.49 -13.53 3.05
C HIS A 96 -29.18 -13.27 1.71
N GLU A 97 -29.47 -14.38 1.02
CA GLU A 97 -30.49 -14.44 -0.03
C GLU A 97 -31.78 -15.02 0.58
N LEU A 98 -32.91 -14.40 0.23
CA LEU A 98 -34.30 -14.90 0.21
C LEU A 98 -34.91 -15.45 1.53
N VAL A 99 -35.89 -14.73 2.10
CA VAL A 99 -37.34 -14.89 1.83
C VAL A 99 -38.14 -13.71 2.39
#